data_AF-A0A1G4Q426-F1
#
_entry.id   AF-A0A1G4Q426-F1
#
_cell.length_a   1.000
_cell.length_b   1.000
_cell.length_c   1.000
_cell.angle_alpha   90.00
_cell.angle_beta   90.00
_cell.angle_gamma   90.00
#
_symmetry.space_group_name_H-M   'P 1'
#
loop_
_entity.id
_entity.type
_entity.pdbx_description
1 polymer ?
#
loop_
_entity_poly.entity_id
_entity_poly.type
_entity_poly.pdbx_seq_one_letter_code
_entity_poly.pdbx_strand_id
1 'polypeptide(L)' 'MITTEDQIAAWNRYAEAKRRADKTLVMEDGLAAIRAWKEFNNVFLPEDRHFPLDAIPSNTAVFPVHKTRPPGVR' A
#
# COMPACT_ATOMS: atom_id res chain seq x y z
N MET A 1 10.68 19.46 13.51
CA MET A 1 9.90 18.90 14.64
C MET A 1 8.47 18.81 14.14
N ILE A 2 7.90 17.61 14.07
CA ILE A 2 6.54 17.42 13.59
C ILE A 2 5.57 17.96 14.65
N THR A 3 4.58 18.73 14.23
CA THR A 3 3.62 19.37 15.13
C THR A 3 2.37 18.50 15.32
N THR A 4 1.60 18.78 16.36
CA THR A 4 0.27 18.17 16.55
C THR A 4 -0.67 18.51 15.38
N GLU A 5 -0.52 19.68 14.77
CA GLU A 5 -1.29 20.07 13.58
C GLU A 5 -0.99 19.16 12.40
N ASP A 6 0.29 18.82 12.18
CA ASP A 6 0.71 17.89 11.12
C ASP A 6 0.12 16.49 11.33
N GLN A 7 0.10 16.02 12.59
CA GLN A 7 -0.48 14.73 12.97
C GLN A 7 -1.99 14.68 12.70
N ILE A 8 -2.71 15.74 13.09
CA ILE A 8 -4.16 15.86 12.85
C ILE A 8 -4.45 15.95 11.35
N ALA A 9 -3.65 16.71 10.60
CA ALA A 9 -3.81 16.84 9.15
C ALA A 9 -3.60 15.49 8.44
N ALA A 10 -2.59 14.71 8.83
CA ALA A 10 -2.35 13.39 8.28
C ALA A 10 -3.46 12.39 8.65
N TRP A 11 -3.96 12.44 9.90
CA TRP A 11 -5.10 11.63 10.33
C TRP A 11 -6.36 11.94 9.52
N ASN A 12 -6.67 13.22 9.30
CA ASN A 12 -7.85 13.63 8.55
C ASN A 12 -7.81 13.14 7.09
N ARG A 13 -6.64 13.21 6.44
CA ARG A 13 -6.44 12.68 5.08
C ARG A 13 -6.69 11.17 5.02
N TYR A 14 -6.14 10.42 5.97
CA TYR A 14 -6.40 8.98 6.07
C TYR A 14 -7.88 8.68 6.29
N ALA A 15 -8.54 9.36 7.24
CA ALA A 15 -9.95 9.14 7.54
C ALA A 15 -10.86 9.43 6.34
N GLU A 16 -10.57 10.48 5.57
CA GLU A 16 -11.30 10.80 4.34
C GLU A 16 -11.11 9.73 3.27
N ALA A 17 -9.86 9.34 3.00
CA ALA A 17 -9.54 8.30 2.02
C ALA A 17 -10.20 6.95 2.38
N LYS A 18 -10.19 6.59 3.68
CA LYS A 18 -10.81 5.36 4.17
C LYS A 18 -12.34 5.38 3.99
N ARG A 19 -13.01 6.48 4.36
CA ARG A 19 -14.46 6.63 4.14
C ARG A 19 -14.82 6.54 2.66
N ARG A 20 -14.00 7.12 1.78
CA ARG A 20 -14.20 7.03 0.34
C ARG A 20 -14.07 5.59 -0.15
N ALA A 21 -13.00 4.90 0.23
CA ALA A 21 -12.78 3.50 -0.13
C ALA A 21 -13.91 2.58 0.34
N ASP A 22 -14.42 2.76 1.55
CA ASP A 22 -15.55 1.98 2.08
C ASP A 22 -16.86 2.27 1.34
N LYS A 23 -17.02 3.49 0.83
CA LYS A 23 -18.19 3.89 0.05
C LYS A 23 -18.15 3.36 -1.39
N THR A 24 -16.99 3.39 -2.04
CA THR A 24 -16.86 3.08 -3.47
C THR A 24 -16.51 1.63 -3.74
N LEU A 25 -15.79 0.97 -2.83
CA LEU A 25 -15.27 -0.40 -2.97
C LEU A 25 -14.44 -0.61 -4.26
N VAL A 26 -13.93 0.47 -4.86
CA VAL A 26 -13.00 0.38 -5.99
C VAL A 26 -11.57 0.23 -5.47
N MET A 27 -10.76 -0.53 -6.20
CA MET A 27 -9.40 -0.88 -5.77
C MET A 27 -8.51 0.37 -5.61
N GLU A 28 -8.66 1.34 -6.50
CA GLU A 28 -7.87 2.57 -6.54
C GLU A 28 -8.07 3.40 -5.26
N ASP A 29 -9.30 3.50 -4.78
CA ASP A 29 -9.61 4.20 -3.53
C ASP A 29 -9.08 3.42 -2.33
N GLY A 30 -9.10 2.08 -2.38
CA GLY A 30 -8.47 1.22 -1.38
C GLY A 30 -6.95 1.44 -1.30
N LEU A 31 -6.27 1.51 -2.44
CA LEU A 31 -4.84 1.80 -2.52
C LEU A 31 -4.52 3.21 -2.01
N ALA A 32 -5.35 4.21 -2.34
CA ALA A 32 -5.21 5.56 -1.82
C ALA A 32 -5.35 5.60 -0.29
N ALA A 33 -6.30 4.85 0.29
CA ALA A 33 -6.45 4.74 1.73
C ALA A 33 -5.24 4.09 2.41
N ILE A 34 -4.67 3.03 1.82
CA ILE A 34 -3.44 2.39 2.31
C ILE A 34 -2.26 3.36 2.27
N ARG A 35 -2.11 4.12 1.19
CA ARG A 35 -1.05 5.14 1.09
C ARG A 35 -1.19 6.20 2.17
N ALA A 36 -2.39 6.76 2.35
CA ALA A 36 -2.65 7.78 3.38
C ALA A 36 -2.40 7.24 4.80
N TRP A 37 -2.70 5.96 5.04
CA TRP A 37 -2.38 5.29 6.30
C TRP A 37 -0.86 5.24 6.55
N LYS A 38 -0.06 4.88 5.55
CA LYS A 38 1.40 4.87 5.65
C LYS A 38 1.96 6.27 5.89
N GLU A 39 1.46 7.27 5.15
CA GLU A 39 1.84 8.67 5.34
C GLU A 39 1.58 9.11 6.78
N PHE A 40 0.41 8.80 7.34
CA PHE A 40 0.10 9.06 8.75
C PHE A 40 1.05 8.36 9.72
N ASN A 41 1.40 7.09 9.50
CA ASN A 41 2.33 6.39 10.38
C ASN A 41 3.74 6.99 10.32
N ASN A 42 4.20 7.42 9.14
CA ASN A 42 5.52 8.01 8.97
C ASN A 42 5.69 9.33 9.72
N VAL A 43 4.60 10.01 10.09
CA VAL A 43 4.61 11.20 10.95
C VAL A 43 5.18 10.90 12.35
N PHE A 44 5.08 9.65 12.82
CA PHE A 44 5.55 9.24 14.15
C PHE A 44 6.85 8.45 14.12
N LEU A 45 7.32 8.08 12.93
CA LEU A 45 8.51 7.27 12.75
C LEU A 45 9.70 8.14 12.35
N PRO A 46 10.91 7.80 12.81
CA PRO A 46 12.12 8.38 12.24
C PRO A 46 12.27 7.94 10.78
N GLU A 47 12.96 8.77 9.99
CA GLU A 47 13.05 8.65 8.53
C GLU A 47 13.58 7.29 8.05
N ASP A 48 14.52 6.69 8.79
CA ASP A 48 15.10 5.37 8.52
C ASP A 48 14.11 4.21 8.69
N ARG A 49 12.97 4.46 9.34
CA ARG A 49 11.90 3.48 9.58
C ARG A 49 10.60 3.81 8.87
N HIS A 50 10.61 4.78 7.94
CA HIS A 50 9.42 5.12 7.16
C HIS A 50 8.95 3.95 6.31
N PHE A 51 7.64 3.74 6.30
CA PHE A 51 7.00 2.84 5.35
C PHE A 51 7.14 3.41 3.94
N PRO A 52 7.49 2.58 2.94
CA PRO A 52 7.50 2.99 1.54
C PRO A 52 6.07 3.28 1.09
N LEU A 53 5.83 4.48 0.57
CA LEU A 53 4.49 4.94 0.16
C LEU A 53 3.99 4.15 -1.04
N ASP A 54 4.85 3.98 -2.05
CA ASP A 54 4.56 3.22 -3.25
C ASP A 54 5.07 1.78 -3.12
N ALA A 55 4.50 0.89 -3.92
CA ALA A 55 5.02 -0.47 -4.03
C ALA A 55 6.44 -0.41 -4.58
N ILE A 56 7.40 -0.94 -3.84
CA ILE A 56 8.74 -1.15 -4.37
C ILE A 56 8.58 -2.22 -5.46
N PRO A 57 8.91 -1.93 -6.73
CA PRO A 57 8.85 -2.93 -7.78
C PRO A 57 9.74 -4.09 -7.35
N SER A 58 9.13 -5.22 -7.03
CA SER A 58 9.89 -6.42 -6.77
C SER A 58 10.29 -6.95 -8.13
N ASN A 59 11.60 -7.08 -8.37
CA ASN A 59 12.14 -7.91 -9.45
C ASN A 59 11.86 -9.41 -9.20
N THR A 60 10.70 -9.76 -8.64
CA THR A 60 10.25 -11.15 -8.64
C THR A 60 9.93 -11.50 -10.07
N ALA A 61 10.92 -12.05 -10.77
CA ALA A 61 10.67 -12.92 -11.89
C ALA A 61 9.68 -13.98 -11.39
N VAL A 62 8.44 -13.91 -11.85
CA VAL A 62 7.50 -15.03 -11.74
C VAL A 62 8.22 -16.18 -12.42
N PHE A 63 8.77 -17.12 -11.64
CA PHE A 63 9.41 -18.31 -12.17
C PHE A 63 8.41 -18.96 -13.14
N PRO A 64 8.78 -19.22 -14.40
CA PRO A 64 7.87 -19.91 -15.29
C PRO A 64 7.56 -21.25 -14.64
N VAL A 65 6.29 -21.49 -14.37
CA VAL A 65 5.78 -22.81 -13.99
C VAL A 65 6.28 -23.75 -15.08
N HIS A 66 7.31 -24.55 -14.78
CA HIS A 66 7.82 -25.52 -15.72
C HIS A 66 6.64 -26.45 -16.03
N LYS A 67 6.08 -26.33 -17.23
CA LYS A 67 5.13 -27.31 -17.78
C LYS A 67 5.91 -28.59 -18.10
N THR A 68 6.42 -29.29 -17.10
CA THR A 68 6.98 -30.62 -17.28
C THR A 68 5.86 -31.64 -17.12
N ARG A 69 5.06 -31.80 -18.19
CA ARG A 69 4.56 -33.07 -18.74
C ARG A 69 3.30 -32.84 -19.59
N PRO A 70 3.32 -33.10 -20.91
CA PRO A 70 2.10 -33.26 -21.69
C PRO A 70 1.35 -34.52 -21.23
N PRO A 71 0.01 -34.53 -21.23
CA PRO A 71 -0.77 -35.71 -20.87
C PRO A 71 -0.63 -36.77 -21.98
N GLY A 72 -0.24 -37.99 -21.60
CA GLY A 72 -0.34 -39.17 -22.46
C GLY A 72 0.70 -39.27 -23.57
N VAL A 73 1.78 -40.02 -23.31
CA VAL A 73 2.45 -40.79 -24.36
C VAL A 73 2.12 -42.25 -24.04
N ARG A 74 1.50 -42.93 -25.01
CA ARG A 74 1.08 -44.34 -24.97
C ARG A 74 2.27 -45.27 -24.76
#